data_AF-A0A9J6GB93-F1
#
_entry.id   AF-A0A9J6GB93-F1
#
_cell.length_a   1.000
_cell.length_b   1.000
_cell.length_c   1.000
_cell.angle_alpha   90.00
_cell.angle_beta   90.00
_cell.angle_gamma   90.00
#
_symmetry.space_group_name_H-M   'P 1'
#
loop_
_entity.id
_entity.type
_entity.pdbx_description
1 polymer ?
#
loop_
_entity_poly.entity_id
_entity_poly.type
_entity_poly.pdbx_seq_one_letter_code
_entity_poly.pdbx_strand_id
1 'polypeptide(L)'
;MAFNRICIIYSRISYTLAMILLIAIVIAAVLSTVLWSLVVYKLWKLQASPPTPNSLPEAHGNGSVNGSVDAGQVSPELQTAAQRGGWVVSERCRHPLYALVCVHTRPPAWQLRAALRDTLFEEAAAVRFNWTVVFFVDRRDGGQGEDPWLNVEADTTGDVVVLPFEDGHRNLTTKWVAAMQWVETHCPGVERIVRIDDDVFAEPFKVCLMYDAYNALDP
;
A
#
# COMPACT_ATOMS: atom_id res chain seq x y z
N MET A 1 -70.39 8.39 24.45
CA MET A 1 -69.30 8.96 23.62
C MET A 1 -67.92 8.99 24.29
N ALA A 2 -67.79 8.90 25.62
CA ALA A 2 -66.48 8.95 26.31
C ALA A 2 -65.57 7.73 26.08
N PHE A 3 -66.15 6.53 25.95
CA PHE A 3 -65.40 5.27 25.79
C PHE A 3 -64.52 5.22 24.52
N ASN A 4 -65.01 5.79 23.40
CA ASN A 4 -64.30 5.77 22.13
C ASN A 4 -63.07 6.70 22.13
N ARG A 5 -63.09 7.78 22.92
CA ARG A 5 -61.94 8.70 23.06
C ARG A 5 -60.81 8.09 23.88
N ILE A 6 -61.15 7.27 24.87
CA ILE A 6 -60.19 6.59 25.74
C ILE A 6 -59.40 5.53 24.95
N CYS A 7 -60.08 4.69 24.15
CA CYS A 7 -59.39 3.67 23.32
C CYS A 7 -58.40 4.25 22.31
N ILE A 8 -58.71 5.40 21.69
CA ILE A 8 -57.81 6.06 20.74
C ILE A 8 -56.55 6.60 21.44
N ILE A 9 -56.70 7.13 22.65
CA ILE A 9 -55.58 7.63 23.45
C ILE A 9 -54.68 6.46 23.89
N TYR A 10 -55.24 5.37 24.40
CA TYR A 10 -54.47 4.17 24.75
C TYR A 10 -53.74 3.56 23.55
N SER A 11 -54.39 3.50 22.39
CA SER A 11 -53.79 3.01 21.15
C SER A 11 -52.58 3.87 20.75
N ARG A 12 -52.73 5.20 20.71
CA ARG A 12 -51.63 6.12 20.38
C ARG A 12 -50.47 6.03 21.37
N ILE A 13 -50.76 5.97 22.66
CA ILE A 13 -49.74 5.83 23.71
C ILE A 13 -48.98 4.50 23.55
N SER A 14 -49.70 3.39 23.29
CA SER A 14 -49.10 2.08 23.05
C SER A 14 -48.16 2.08 21.84
N TYR A 15 -48.55 2.68 20.71
CA TYR A 15 -47.68 2.80 19.54
C TYR A 15 -46.47 3.70 19.80
N THR A 16 -46.62 4.82 20.52
CA THR A 16 -45.47 5.68 20.85
C THR A 16 -44.45 4.97 21.74
N LEU A 17 -44.92 4.20 22.73
CA LEU A 17 -44.03 3.40 23.59
C LEU A 17 -43.33 2.29 22.82
N ALA A 18 -44.05 1.60 21.92
CA ALA A 18 -43.46 0.57 21.06
C ALA A 18 -42.38 1.14 20.12
N MET A 19 -42.61 2.33 19.54
CA MET A 19 -41.63 3.02 18.70
C MET A 19 -40.39 3.46 19.48
N ILE A 20 -40.57 4.02 20.69
CA ILE A 20 -39.45 4.41 21.55
C ILE A 20 -38.62 3.17 21.93
N LEU A 21 -39.26 2.05 22.26
CA LEU A 21 -38.57 0.81 22.58
C LEU A 21 -37.78 0.26 21.39
N LEU A 22 -38.36 0.28 20.18
CA LEU A 22 -37.67 -0.12 18.96
C LEU A 22 -36.44 0.75 18.68
N ILE A 23 -36.58 2.07 18.80
CA ILE A 23 -35.45 3.00 18.60
C ILE A 23 -34.36 2.74 19.64
N ALA A 24 -34.70 2.52 20.91
CA ALA A 24 -33.73 2.21 21.95
C ALA A 24 -32.95 0.92 21.67
N ILE A 25 -33.62 -0.12 21.16
CA ILE A 25 -32.99 -1.39 20.78
C ILE A 25 -32.00 -1.18 19.61
N VAL A 26 -32.40 -0.44 18.58
CA VAL A 26 -31.53 -0.14 17.43
C VAL A 26 -30.30 0.65 17.87
N ILE A 27 -30.47 1.67 18.72
CA ILE A 27 -29.36 2.46 19.26
C ILE A 27 -28.41 1.56 20.07
N ALA A 28 -28.93 0.69 20.93
CA ALA A 28 -28.11 -0.23 21.72
C ALA A 28 -27.30 -1.19 20.84
N ALA A 29 -27.90 -1.72 19.76
CA ALA A 29 -27.22 -2.59 18.81
C ALA A 29 -26.08 -1.86 18.08
N VAL A 30 -26.32 -0.63 17.60
CA VAL A 30 -25.30 0.20 16.93
C VAL A 30 -24.17 0.58 17.89
N LEU A 31 -24.49 0.95 19.13
CA LEU A 31 -23.47 1.27 20.13
C LEU A 31 -22.61 0.05 20.45
N SER A 32 -23.22 -1.14 20.54
CA SER A 32 -22.49 -2.39 20.77
C SER A 32 -21.52 -2.70 19.63
N THR A 33 -21.93 -2.55 18.37
CA THR A 33 -21.03 -2.81 17.22
C THR A 33 -19.88 -1.81 17.16
N VAL A 34 -20.15 -0.52 17.41
CA VAL A 34 -19.10 0.51 17.46
C VAL A 34 -18.11 0.23 18.60
N LEU A 35 -18.60 -0.13 19.79
CA LEU A 35 -17.74 -0.47 20.93
C LEU A 35 -16.85 -1.68 20.62
N TRP A 36 -17.41 -2.75 20.03
CA TRP A 36 -16.64 -3.91 19.61
C TRP A 36 -15.55 -3.56 18.59
N SER A 37 -15.85 -2.75 17.58
CA SER A 37 -14.87 -2.29 16.60
C SER A 37 -13.75 -1.47 17.24
N LEU A 38 -14.06 -0.58 18.18
CA LEU A 38 -13.06 0.23 18.90
C LEU A 38 -12.16 -0.63 19.81
N VAL A 39 -12.72 -1.67 20.43
CA VAL A 39 -11.95 -2.63 21.24
C VAL A 39 -10.99 -3.42 20.36
N VAL A 40 -11.48 -3.98 19.25
CA VAL A 40 -10.63 -4.72 18.28
C VAL A 40 -9.52 -3.84 17.75
N TYR A 41 -9.82 -2.59 17.37
CA TYR A 41 -8.83 -1.61 16.92
C TYR A 41 -7.75 -1.33 17.98
N LYS A 42 -8.15 -1.13 19.24
CA LYS A 42 -7.19 -0.92 20.34
C LYS A 42 -6.32 -2.15 20.60
N LEU A 43 -6.89 -3.34 20.55
CA LEU A 43 -6.14 -4.59 20.74
C LEU A 43 -5.12 -4.80 19.63
N TRP A 44 -5.49 -4.60 18.37
CA TRP A 44 -4.57 -4.65 17.23
C TRP A 44 -3.42 -3.66 17.39
N LYS A 45 -3.70 -2.42 17.81
CA LYS A 45 -2.69 -1.38 17.99
C LYS A 45 -1.72 -1.67 19.14
N LEU A 46 -2.15 -2.34 20.20
CA LEU A 46 -1.29 -2.69 21.35
C LEU A 46 -0.32 -3.84 21.04
N GLN A 47 -0.67 -4.72 20.12
CA GLN A 47 0.17 -5.86 19.73
C GLN A 47 1.29 -5.47 18.76
N ALA A 48 1.22 -4.28 18.16
CA ALA A 48 2.20 -3.73 17.22
C ALA A 48 3.34 -2.96 17.91
N SER A 49 3.97 -3.53 18.95
CA SER A 49 5.19 -2.94 19.54
C SER A 49 6.44 -3.46 18.81
N PRO A 50 7.33 -2.58 18.31
CA PRO A 50 8.57 -3.00 17.65
C PRO A 50 9.60 -3.50 18.68
N PRO A 51 10.50 -4.45 18.30
CA PRO A 51 11.67 -4.75 19.10
C PRO A 51 12.65 -3.56 19.09
N THR A 52 13.20 -3.23 20.26
CA THR A 52 14.22 -2.18 20.41
C THR A 52 15.56 -2.61 19.80
N PRO A 53 16.21 -1.78 18.96
CA PRO A 53 17.54 -2.09 18.45
C PRO A 53 18.59 -1.72 19.50
N ASN A 54 19.07 -2.72 20.23
CA ASN A 54 20.29 -2.55 21.02
C ASN A 54 21.52 -2.77 20.14
N SER A 55 22.33 -1.70 20.06
CA SER A 55 23.79 -1.64 19.88
C SER A 55 24.49 -2.66 18.97
N LEU A 56 25.23 -2.16 17.96
CA LEU A 56 26.62 -2.55 17.57
C LEU A 56 26.96 -1.98 16.17
N PRO A 57 28.23 -1.97 15.72
CA PRO A 57 29.23 -0.93 15.94
C PRO A 57 29.58 -0.18 14.64
N GLU A 58 30.35 0.90 14.74
CA GLU A 58 30.94 1.60 13.60
C GLU A 58 31.88 0.67 12.82
N ALA A 59 31.67 0.53 11.51
CA ALA A 59 32.56 -0.20 10.62
C ALA A 59 33.07 0.71 9.51
N HIS A 60 34.30 1.18 9.69
CA HIS A 60 35.19 1.63 8.64
C HIS A 60 35.44 0.51 7.63
N GLY A 61 35.32 0.81 6.34
CA GLY A 61 35.70 -0.12 5.26
C GLY A 61 35.85 0.60 3.93
N ASN A 62 37.08 0.96 3.58
CA ASN A 62 37.46 1.47 2.26
C ASN A 62 37.37 0.35 1.21
N GLY A 63 36.60 0.57 0.15
CA GLY A 63 36.57 -0.28 -1.04
C GLY A 63 36.38 0.58 -2.28
N SER A 64 37.46 0.80 -3.03
CA SER A 64 37.45 1.44 -4.35
C SER A 64 36.93 0.45 -5.39
N VAL A 65 35.92 0.84 -6.18
CA VAL A 65 35.44 0.05 -7.33
C VAL A 65 35.57 0.89 -8.59
N ASN A 66 36.56 0.54 -9.40
CA ASN A 66 36.62 0.94 -10.81
C ASN A 66 35.92 -0.15 -11.62
N GLY A 67 34.85 0.20 -12.33
CA GLY A 67 34.16 -0.71 -13.24
C GLY A 67 33.26 0.03 -14.21
N SER A 68 33.68 0.09 -15.47
CA SER A 68 32.91 0.56 -16.62
C SER A 68 31.70 -0.34 -16.88
N VAL A 69 30.52 0.26 -17.01
CA VAL A 69 29.24 -0.43 -17.25
C VAL A 69 29.08 -0.67 -18.74
N ASP A 70 29.12 -1.95 -19.14
CA ASP A 70 28.78 -2.39 -20.49
C ASP A 70 27.29 -2.78 -20.54
N ALA A 71 26.56 -2.17 -21.48
CA ALA A 71 25.13 -2.39 -21.66
C ALA A 71 24.90 -3.66 -22.49
N GLY A 72 24.86 -4.83 -21.84
CA GLY A 72 24.59 -6.07 -22.57
C GLY A 72 24.87 -7.35 -21.82
N GLN A 73 24.27 -7.56 -20.64
CA GLN A 73 23.87 -8.88 -20.12
C GLN A 73 23.30 -8.71 -18.71
N VAL A 74 22.00 -8.90 -18.57
CA VAL A 74 21.35 -9.02 -17.26
C VAL A 74 21.77 -10.37 -16.66
N SER A 75 22.37 -10.37 -15.47
CA SER A 75 22.89 -11.60 -14.85
C SER A 75 21.74 -12.56 -14.44
N PRO A 76 21.96 -13.88 -14.45
CA PRO A 76 20.99 -14.87 -13.97
C PRO A 76 20.56 -14.67 -12.50
N GLU A 77 21.38 -14.01 -11.70
CA GLU A 77 21.06 -13.63 -10.31
C GLU A 77 19.96 -12.56 -10.25
N LEU A 78 19.91 -11.63 -11.22
CA LEU A 78 18.85 -10.63 -11.32
C LEU A 78 17.48 -11.27 -11.62
N GLN A 79 17.46 -12.35 -12.41
CA GLN A 79 16.24 -13.07 -12.78
C GLN A 79 15.63 -13.87 -11.63
N THR A 80 16.45 -14.40 -10.72
CA THR A 80 15.97 -15.25 -9.61
C THR A 80 15.48 -14.42 -8.42
N ALA A 81 16.05 -13.24 -8.18
CA ALA A 81 15.57 -12.32 -7.16
C ALA A 81 14.26 -11.62 -7.55
N ALA A 82 14.08 -11.29 -8.83
CA ALA A 82 12.83 -10.74 -9.37
C ALA A 82 11.61 -11.68 -9.21
N GLN A 83 11.85 -12.97 -8.93
CA GLN A 83 10.79 -13.97 -8.75
C GLN A 83 10.20 -13.99 -7.33
N ARG A 84 10.88 -13.50 -6.29
CA ARG A 84 10.31 -13.45 -4.93
C ARG A 84 9.49 -12.16 -4.77
N GLY A 85 8.19 -12.30 -4.52
CA GLY A 85 7.22 -11.18 -4.45
C GLY A 85 6.68 -10.70 -5.80
N GLY A 86 7.51 -10.70 -6.87
CA GLY A 86 7.10 -10.22 -8.20
C GLY A 86 5.91 -10.94 -8.85
N TRP A 87 5.71 -12.23 -8.54
CA TRP A 87 4.61 -13.02 -9.11
C TRP A 87 3.22 -12.55 -8.66
N VAL A 88 3.01 -12.24 -7.38
CA VAL A 88 1.70 -11.78 -6.89
C VAL A 88 1.38 -10.39 -7.43
N VAL A 89 2.39 -9.51 -7.49
CA VAL A 89 2.23 -8.15 -8.04
C VAL A 89 1.85 -8.19 -9.52
N SER A 90 2.40 -9.13 -10.29
CA SER A 90 2.08 -9.27 -11.72
C SER A 90 0.59 -9.55 -12.00
N GLU A 91 -0.13 -10.15 -11.06
CA GLU A 91 -1.57 -10.38 -11.22
C GLU A 91 -2.38 -9.08 -11.29
N ARG A 92 -1.88 -8.01 -10.65
CA ARG A 92 -2.52 -6.67 -10.69
C ARG A 92 -2.40 -6.01 -12.06
N CYS A 93 -1.53 -6.53 -12.93
CA CYS A 93 -1.30 -6.03 -14.28
C CYS A 93 -1.92 -6.90 -15.39
N ARG A 94 -2.85 -7.81 -15.05
CA ARG A 94 -3.53 -8.68 -16.03
C ARG A 94 -4.42 -7.93 -17.03
N HIS A 95 -4.78 -6.68 -16.73
CA HIS A 95 -5.54 -5.83 -17.62
C HIS A 95 -4.75 -4.56 -17.92
N PRO A 96 -4.95 -3.94 -19.10
CA PRO A 96 -4.31 -2.67 -19.41
C PRO A 96 -4.65 -1.64 -18.33
N LEU A 97 -3.62 -1.14 -17.66
CA LEU A 97 -3.73 -0.12 -16.63
C LEU A 97 -3.58 1.26 -17.27
N TYR A 98 -4.41 2.21 -16.85
CA TYR A 98 -4.22 3.62 -17.20
C TYR A 98 -2.93 4.14 -16.56
N ALA A 99 -2.66 3.80 -15.29
CA ALA A 99 -1.43 4.18 -14.63
C ALA A 99 -0.88 3.10 -13.69
N LEU A 100 0.45 2.98 -13.64
CA LEU A 100 1.18 2.24 -12.61
C LEU A 100 1.99 3.23 -11.77
N VAL A 101 1.78 3.19 -10.45
CA VAL A 101 2.53 4.03 -9.52
C VAL A 101 3.63 3.21 -8.88
N CYS A 102 4.86 3.59 -9.19
CA CYS A 102 6.07 2.97 -8.67
C CYS A 102 6.56 3.79 -7.49
N VAL A 103 6.46 3.23 -6.29
CA VAL A 103 6.93 3.86 -5.06
C VAL A 103 8.28 3.29 -4.68
N HIS A 104 9.31 4.13 -4.65
CA HIS A 104 10.60 3.73 -4.11
C HIS A 104 10.59 3.82 -2.59
N THR A 105 10.93 2.72 -1.91
CA THR A 105 10.93 2.67 -0.45
C THR A 105 11.95 1.68 0.08
N ARG A 106 12.29 1.76 1.36
CA ARG A 106 13.37 0.96 1.98
C ARG A 106 12.81 -0.17 2.84
N PRO A 107 13.54 -1.27 3.08
CA PRO A 107 13.09 -2.37 3.94
C PRO A 107 12.46 -1.94 5.28
N PRO A 108 13.07 -1.03 6.08
CA PRO A 108 12.54 -0.67 7.39
C PRO A 108 11.25 0.17 7.33
N ALA A 109 10.89 0.70 6.16
CA ALA A 109 9.79 1.65 5.98
C ALA A 109 8.41 0.99 5.81
N TRP A 110 8.19 -0.20 6.39
CA TRP A 110 6.93 -0.94 6.27
C TRP A 110 5.72 -0.16 6.83
N GLN A 111 5.90 0.58 7.92
CA GLN A 111 4.84 1.43 8.50
C GLN A 111 4.44 2.57 7.57
N LEU A 112 5.42 3.13 6.86
CA LEU A 112 5.21 4.19 5.88
C LEU A 112 4.45 3.62 4.67
N ARG A 113 4.84 2.44 4.16
CA ARG A 113 4.08 1.74 3.11
C ARG A 113 2.63 1.47 3.54
N ALA A 114 2.41 0.99 4.76
CA ALA A 114 1.06 0.78 5.30
C ALA A 114 0.24 2.09 5.34
N ALA A 115 0.84 3.18 5.83
CA ALA A 115 0.18 4.49 5.82
C ALA A 115 -0.12 4.99 4.41
N LEU A 116 0.78 4.79 3.44
CA LEU A 116 0.56 5.15 2.04
C LEU A 116 -0.60 4.36 1.41
N ARG A 117 -0.72 3.06 1.70
CA ARG A 117 -1.87 2.21 1.28
C ARG A 117 -3.19 2.75 1.82
N ASP A 118 -3.22 3.10 3.10
CA ASP A 118 -4.45 3.55 3.79
C ASP A 118 -4.86 4.99 3.40
N THR A 119 -3.98 5.76 2.76
CA THR A 119 -4.20 7.19 2.50
C THR A 119 -4.18 7.54 1.02
N LEU A 120 -3.03 7.42 0.36
CA LEU A 120 -2.84 7.84 -1.03
C LEU A 120 -3.25 6.78 -2.05
N PHE A 121 -3.25 5.50 -1.64
CA PHE A 121 -3.49 4.36 -2.52
C PHE A 121 -4.70 3.53 -2.10
N GLU A 122 -5.75 4.20 -1.64
CA GLU A 122 -7.01 3.56 -1.29
C GLU A 122 -7.58 2.76 -2.49
N GLU A 123 -8.02 1.53 -2.23
CA GLU A 123 -8.49 0.58 -3.25
C GLU A 123 -9.68 1.13 -4.07
N ALA A 124 -10.58 1.89 -3.44
CA ALA A 124 -11.70 2.52 -4.14
C ALA A 124 -11.25 3.49 -5.23
N ALA A 125 -10.16 4.24 -4.99
CA ALA A 125 -9.55 5.09 -6.00
C ALA A 125 -8.84 4.27 -7.08
N ALA A 126 -8.13 3.20 -6.69
CA ALA A 126 -7.45 2.26 -7.59
C ALA A 126 -8.39 1.73 -8.69
N VAL A 127 -9.56 1.22 -8.28
CA VAL A 127 -10.58 0.70 -9.19
C VAL A 127 -11.17 1.82 -10.06
N ARG A 128 -11.48 2.98 -9.49
CA ARG A 128 -12.14 4.08 -10.19
C ARG A 128 -11.31 4.63 -11.35
N PHE A 129 -10.00 4.72 -11.19
CA PHE A 129 -9.10 5.32 -12.19
C PHE A 129 -8.24 4.29 -12.94
N ASN A 130 -8.54 2.99 -12.79
CA ASN A 130 -7.83 1.90 -13.45
C ASN A 130 -6.30 2.00 -13.28
N TRP A 131 -5.85 2.14 -12.04
CA TRP A 131 -4.44 2.29 -11.67
C TRP A 131 -4.10 1.38 -10.49
N THR A 132 -2.83 1.09 -10.31
CA THR A 132 -2.34 0.34 -9.15
C THR A 132 -1.02 0.89 -8.65
N VAL A 133 -0.64 0.49 -7.44
CA VAL A 133 0.62 0.87 -6.80
C VAL A 133 1.50 -0.35 -6.62
N VAL A 134 2.81 -0.17 -6.83
CA VAL A 134 3.84 -1.16 -6.57
C VAL A 134 4.97 -0.49 -5.77
N PHE A 135 5.28 -1.08 -4.63
CA PHE A 135 6.39 -0.69 -3.78
C PHE A 135 7.65 -1.45 -4.20
N PHE A 136 8.65 -0.70 -4.66
CA PHE A 136 9.96 -1.24 -5.02
C PHE A 136 10.91 -1.10 -3.83
N VAL A 137 11.28 -2.25 -3.26
CA VAL A 137 12.11 -2.36 -2.06
C VAL A 137 13.40 -3.07 -2.42
N ASP A 138 14.52 -2.47 -2.12
CA ASP A 138 15.84 -3.07 -2.23
C ASP A 138 16.09 -4.12 -1.15
N ARG A 139 16.91 -5.12 -1.48
CA ARG A 139 17.30 -6.13 -0.50
C ARG A 139 18.33 -5.54 0.45
N ARG A 140 18.22 -5.86 1.74
CA ARG A 140 19.27 -5.53 2.73
C ARG A 140 20.20 -6.74 2.85
N ASP A 141 21.49 -6.58 2.60
CA ASP A 141 22.49 -7.65 2.78
C ASP A 141 23.61 -7.24 3.74
N GLY A 142 23.24 -6.68 4.89
CA GLY A 142 24.16 -6.39 5.99
C GLY A 142 24.39 -7.59 6.91
N GLY A 143 24.94 -8.69 6.40
CA GLY A 143 25.46 -9.83 7.20
C GLY A 143 24.47 -10.63 8.06
N GLN A 144 23.19 -10.24 8.16
CA GLN A 144 22.15 -10.92 8.96
C GLN A 144 21.06 -11.62 8.14
N GLY A 145 21.23 -11.71 6.81
CA GLY A 145 20.26 -12.33 5.90
C GLY A 145 19.08 -11.41 5.55
N GLU A 146 18.30 -11.85 4.56
CA GLU A 146 17.08 -11.18 4.09
C GLU A 146 16.16 -10.82 5.25
N ASP A 147 15.59 -9.61 5.26
CA ASP A 147 14.60 -9.20 6.26
C ASP A 147 13.37 -10.13 6.15
N PRO A 148 13.15 -11.03 7.12
CA PRO A 148 12.07 -12.00 7.02
C PRO A 148 10.70 -11.32 6.99
N TRP A 149 10.57 -10.10 7.53
CA TRP A 149 9.34 -9.34 7.51
C TRP A 149 9.02 -8.75 6.14
N LEU A 150 10.03 -8.47 5.32
CA LEU A 150 9.82 -7.96 3.96
C LEU A 150 9.19 -9.02 3.07
N ASN A 151 9.65 -10.28 3.18
CA ASN A 151 9.05 -11.39 2.44
C ASN A 151 7.61 -11.64 2.88
N VAL A 152 7.34 -11.63 4.19
CA VAL A 152 5.98 -11.75 4.72
C VAL A 152 5.08 -10.61 4.25
N GLU A 153 5.57 -9.37 4.26
CA GLU A 153 4.81 -8.23 3.72
C GLU A 153 4.50 -8.45 2.24
N ALA A 154 5.51 -8.76 1.42
CA ALA A 154 5.34 -8.95 -0.02
C ALA A 154 4.32 -10.04 -0.36
N ASP A 155 4.37 -11.17 0.35
CA ASP A 155 3.44 -12.28 0.17
C ASP A 155 2.02 -11.92 0.65
N THR A 156 1.90 -11.09 1.70
CA THR A 156 0.60 -10.73 2.30
C THR A 156 -0.12 -9.64 1.51
N THR A 157 0.61 -8.59 1.10
CA THR A 157 0.02 -7.42 0.45
C THR A 157 -0.05 -7.57 -1.06
N GLY A 158 0.85 -8.35 -1.66
CA GLY A 158 0.88 -8.57 -3.10
C GLY A 158 1.13 -7.31 -3.91
N ASP A 159 1.80 -6.31 -3.33
CA ASP A 159 2.15 -5.02 -3.96
C ASP A 159 3.62 -4.63 -3.77
N VAL A 160 4.46 -5.54 -3.26
CA VAL A 160 5.88 -5.30 -3.01
C VAL A 160 6.72 -6.12 -3.98
N VAL A 161 7.64 -5.44 -4.67
CA VAL A 161 8.69 -6.06 -5.47
C VAL A 161 10.02 -5.87 -4.75
N VAL A 162 10.65 -6.98 -4.37
CA VAL A 162 11.98 -6.99 -3.77
C VAL A 162 13.02 -7.03 -4.88
N LEU A 163 13.91 -6.05 -4.88
CA LEU A 163 14.93 -5.86 -5.91
C LEU A 163 16.27 -6.52 -5.48
N PRO A 164 17.04 -7.12 -6.42
CA PRO A 164 18.20 -7.95 -6.11
C PRO A 164 19.42 -7.28 -5.47
N PHE A 165 19.50 -5.96 -5.42
CA PHE A 165 20.72 -5.22 -5.05
C PHE A 165 20.64 -4.66 -3.63
N GLU A 166 21.80 -4.51 -3.03
CA GLU A 166 21.99 -3.99 -1.69
C GLU A 166 21.75 -2.48 -1.63
N ASP A 167 20.95 -2.03 -0.65
CA ASP A 167 20.66 -0.61 -0.37
C ASP A 167 21.95 0.12 0.06
N GLY A 168 22.69 0.61 -0.92
CA GLY A 168 23.46 1.82 -0.76
C GLY A 168 22.56 3.00 -1.13
N HIS A 169 22.34 3.94 -0.22
CA HIS A 169 21.59 5.20 -0.42
C HIS A 169 22.04 6.01 -1.68
N ARG A 170 23.10 5.59 -2.36
CA ARG A 170 23.68 6.14 -3.60
C ARG A 170 23.16 5.51 -4.90
N ASN A 171 22.29 4.50 -4.86
CA ASN A 171 21.89 3.73 -6.04
C ASN A 171 20.41 3.97 -6.48
N LEU A 172 19.87 5.17 -6.27
CA LEU A 172 18.49 5.51 -6.69
C LEU A 172 18.25 5.30 -8.19
N THR A 173 19.28 5.53 -9.02
CA THR A 173 19.21 5.27 -10.47
C THR A 173 19.09 3.78 -10.75
N THR A 174 19.91 2.94 -10.11
CA THR A 174 19.86 1.48 -10.27
C THR A 174 18.53 0.92 -9.84
N LYS A 175 18.00 1.43 -8.72
CA LYS A 175 16.67 1.07 -8.22
C LYS A 175 15.59 1.36 -9.26
N TRP A 176 15.65 2.53 -9.89
CA TRP A 176 14.70 2.91 -10.94
C TRP A 176 14.84 2.05 -12.20
N VAL A 177 16.06 1.84 -12.67
CA VAL A 177 16.33 1.02 -13.86
C VAL A 177 15.76 -0.38 -13.68
N ALA A 178 15.96 -0.98 -12.52
CA ALA A 178 15.44 -2.32 -12.27
C ALA A 178 13.93 -2.37 -12.03
N ALA A 179 13.35 -1.34 -11.41
CA ALA A 179 11.89 -1.20 -11.35
C ALA A 179 11.31 -1.16 -12.76
N MET A 180 11.91 -0.39 -13.68
CA MET A 180 11.48 -0.32 -15.08
C MET A 180 11.62 -1.65 -15.81
N GLN A 181 12.71 -2.40 -15.61
CA GLN A 181 12.86 -3.75 -16.15
C GLN A 181 11.74 -4.69 -15.66
N TRP A 182 11.39 -4.59 -14.37
CA TRP A 182 10.27 -5.35 -13.82
C TRP A 182 8.94 -4.96 -14.47
N VAL A 183 8.66 -3.66 -14.62
CA VAL A 183 7.44 -3.14 -15.25
C VAL A 183 7.31 -3.60 -16.70
N GLU A 184 8.39 -3.50 -17.48
CA GLU A 184 8.43 -3.95 -18.88
C GLU A 184 8.06 -5.44 -19.00
N THR A 185 8.51 -6.25 -18.05
CA THR A 185 8.30 -7.70 -18.05
C THR A 185 6.91 -8.10 -17.55
N HIS A 186 6.39 -7.44 -16.51
CA HIS A 186 5.21 -7.91 -15.76
C HIS A 186 3.95 -7.06 -15.96
N CYS A 187 4.09 -5.83 -16.44
CA CYS A 187 2.97 -4.93 -16.72
C CYS A 187 3.04 -4.37 -18.15
N PRO A 188 3.14 -5.23 -19.18
CA PRO A 188 3.19 -4.77 -20.55
C PRO A 188 1.87 -4.07 -20.93
N GLY A 189 1.96 -2.87 -21.50
CA GLY A 189 0.80 -2.12 -21.98
C GLY A 189 0.18 -1.15 -20.96
N VAL A 190 0.84 -0.87 -19.84
CA VAL A 190 0.47 0.28 -19.00
C VAL A 190 0.63 1.60 -19.78
N GLU A 191 -0.36 2.48 -19.71
CA GLU A 191 -0.35 3.75 -20.47
C GLU A 191 0.50 4.85 -19.83
N ARG A 192 0.57 4.90 -18.50
CA ARG A 192 1.34 5.88 -17.73
C ARG A 192 2.11 5.20 -16.61
N ILE A 193 3.36 5.62 -16.41
CA ILE A 193 4.17 5.20 -15.28
C ILE A 193 4.45 6.44 -14.45
N VAL A 194 4.05 6.42 -13.18
CA VAL A 194 4.30 7.51 -12.24
C VAL A 194 5.30 7.01 -11.20
N ARG A 195 6.47 7.63 -11.16
CA ARG A 195 7.45 7.40 -10.10
C ARG A 195 7.20 8.36 -8.95
N ILE A 196 7.19 7.85 -7.72
CA ILE A 196 7.28 8.66 -6.51
C ILE A 196 8.22 8.03 -5.48
N ASP A 197 8.78 8.84 -4.59
CA ASP A 197 9.53 8.37 -3.43
C ASP A 197 8.60 8.27 -2.20
N ASP A 198 8.98 7.49 -1.18
CA ASP A 198 8.12 7.20 -0.02
C ASP A 198 7.93 8.39 0.95
N ASP A 199 8.71 9.45 0.79
CA ASP A 199 8.63 10.70 1.54
C ASP A 199 7.91 11.84 0.77
N VAL A 200 7.25 11.52 -0.34
CA VAL A 200 6.49 12.48 -1.15
C VAL A 200 4.99 12.33 -0.91
N PHE A 201 4.32 13.47 -0.66
CA PHE A 201 2.86 13.56 -0.71
C PHE A 201 2.41 14.04 -2.09
N ALA A 202 1.85 13.15 -2.88
CA ALA A 202 1.28 13.45 -4.19
C ALA A 202 0.01 12.64 -4.42
N GLU A 203 -0.94 13.18 -5.18
CA GLU A 203 -2.11 12.46 -5.69
C GLU A 203 -1.82 12.03 -7.14
N PRO A 204 -1.40 10.78 -7.41
CA PRO A 204 -0.87 10.44 -8.74
C PRO A 204 -1.92 10.50 -9.84
N PHE A 205 -3.19 10.32 -9.51
CA PHE A 205 -4.28 10.54 -10.45
C PHE A 205 -4.30 11.99 -10.99
N LYS A 206 -4.12 12.98 -10.11
CA LYS A 206 -4.05 14.40 -10.54
C LYS A 206 -2.82 14.68 -11.38
N VAL A 207 -1.70 14.01 -11.09
CA VAL A 207 -0.47 14.09 -11.90
C VAL A 207 -0.74 13.59 -13.32
N CYS A 208 -1.42 12.44 -13.47
CA CYS A 208 -1.76 11.90 -14.78
C CYS A 208 -2.72 12.82 -15.55
N LEU A 209 -3.75 13.35 -14.88
CA LEU A 209 -4.67 14.31 -15.50
C LEU A 209 -3.98 15.58 -15.99
N MET A 210 -3.06 16.12 -15.18
CA MET A 210 -2.27 17.29 -15.56
C MET A 210 -1.41 16.99 -16.79
N TYR A 211 -0.78 15.82 -16.84
CA TYR A 211 0.04 15.38 -17.96
C TYR A 211 -0.76 15.24 -19.26
N ASP A 212 -1.93 14.61 -19.19
CA ASP A 212 -2.81 14.47 -20.35
C ASP A 212 -3.33 15.83 -20.85
N ALA A 213 -3.70 16.72 -19.92
CA ALA A 213 -4.11 18.08 -20.27
C ALA A 213 -2.96 18.87 -20.91
N TYR A 214 -1.74 18.72 -20.40
CA TYR A 214 -0.56 19.38 -20.97
C TYR A 214 -0.27 18.90 -22.41
N ASN A 215 -0.30 17.60 -22.64
CA ASN A 215 -0.07 17.04 -23.98
C ASN A 215 -1.19 17.40 -24.98
N ALA A 216 -2.41 17.67 -24.51
CA ALA A 216 -3.49 18.14 -25.38
C ALA A 216 -3.28 19.59 -25.87
N LEU A 217 -2.37 20.36 -25.25
CA LEU A 217 -2.07 21.74 -25.64
C LEU A 217 -1.02 21.84 -26.76
N ASP A 218 -0.26 20.77 -27.05
CA ASP A 218 0.78 20.73 -28.08
C ASP A 218 0.68 19.42 -28.91
N PRO A 219 -0.30 19.34 -29.84
CA PRO A 219 -0.67 18.11 -30.55
C PRO A 219 0.27 17.68 -31.68
#